data_AF-A0A7W7CQP4-F1
#
_entry.id   AF-A0A7W7CQP4-F1
#
_cell.length_a   1.000
_cell.length_b   1.000
_cell.length_c   1.000
_cell.angle_alpha   90.00
_cell.angle_beta   90.00
_cell.angle_gamma   90.00
#
_symmetry.space_group_name_H-M   'P 1'
#
loop_
_entity.id
_entity.type
_entity.pdbx_description
1 polymer ?
#
loop_
_entity_poly.entity_id
_entity_poly.type
_entity_poly.pdbx_seq_one_letter_code
_entity_poly.pdbx_strand_id
1 'polypeptide(L)'
;MSLSRYALRTAGFGALYLLATVAGLATASSGAGVRVVWPAAVVAALWLVAQGRHGHRNLDVIALSVLAVLAPGHDGGLLSSFVHAVPQVVPAVLFAWLFDRWLPGYWLGHGDRFRRPGPTLTRLAAAAALAALSGAVLHKVVDTELGFSEAGYVLLRDGVAVLLGVLVVRLVRRRGGASPGGRSGDDPGRPDSRRPGLTLVK
;
A
#
# COMPACT_ATOMS: atom_id res chain seq x y z
N MET A 1 -6.52 -5.43 18.38
CA MET A 1 -6.60 -3.98 18.13
C MET A 1 -8.02 -3.56 18.47
N SER A 2 -8.25 -2.42 19.15
CA SER A 2 -9.64 -1.99 19.42
C SER A 2 -10.33 -1.58 18.11
N LEU A 3 -11.65 -1.77 18.02
CA LEU A 3 -12.45 -1.34 16.87
C LEU A 3 -12.26 0.16 16.56
N SER A 4 -12.15 0.99 17.59
CA SER A 4 -11.91 2.43 17.45
C SER A 4 -10.61 2.78 16.73
N ARG A 5 -9.50 2.10 17.08
CA ARG A 5 -8.20 2.32 16.42
C ARG A 5 -8.22 1.83 14.97
N TYR A 6 -8.91 0.71 14.71
CA TYR A 6 -9.07 0.19 13.36
C TYR A 6 -9.87 1.17 12.50
N ALA A 7 -11.04 1.62 12.98
CA ALA A 7 -11.89 2.59 12.30
C ALA A 7 -11.16 3.90 12.01
N LEU A 8 -10.42 4.45 12.99
CA LEU A 8 -9.63 5.67 12.79
C LEU A 8 -8.57 5.50 11.69
N ARG A 9 -7.96 4.32 11.60
CA ARG A 9 -6.94 4.02 10.59
C ARG A 9 -7.56 3.84 9.20
N THR A 10 -8.68 3.11 9.09
CA THR A 10 -9.47 3.00 7.86
C THR A 10 -9.92 4.39 7.40
N ALA A 11 -10.40 5.24 8.31
CA ALA A 11 -10.81 6.62 8.01
C ALA A 11 -9.63 7.47 7.50
N GLY A 12 -8.44 7.35 8.12
CA GLY A 12 -7.23 8.02 7.66
C GLY A 12 -6.82 7.59 6.24
N PHE A 13 -6.87 6.30 5.94
CA PHE A 13 -6.62 5.82 4.56
C PHE A 13 -7.70 6.26 3.58
N GLY A 14 -8.97 6.26 4.00
CA GLY A 14 -10.08 6.74 3.18
C GLY A 14 -9.92 8.22 2.82
N ALA A 15 -9.54 9.06 3.78
CA ALA A 15 -9.25 10.47 3.54
C ALA A 15 -8.07 10.64 2.57
N LEU A 16 -6.98 9.91 2.77
CA LEU A 16 -5.83 9.93 1.84
C LEU A 16 -6.21 9.46 0.44
N TYR A 17 -7.06 8.44 0.32
CA TYR A 17 -7.54 7.94 -0.95
C TYR A 17 -8.35 9.00 -1.68
N LEU A 18 -9.31 9.63 -1.01
CA LEU A 18 -10.12 10.72 -1.59
C LEU A 18 -9.26 11.92 -2.01
N LEU A 19 -8.30 12.33 -1.17
CA LEU A 19 -7.36 13.40 -1.53
C LEU A 19 -6.53 13.04 -2.76
N ALA A 20 -6.05 11.80 -2.85
CA ALA A 20 -5.32 11.32 -4.01
C ALA A 20 -6.21 11.27 -5.27
N THR A 21 -7.48 10.89 -5.14
CA THR A 21 -8.45 10.93 -6.24
C THR A 21 -8.65 12.36 -6.76
N VAL A 22 -8.87 13.32 -5.86
CA VAL A 22 -9.01 14.75 -6.22
C VAL A 22 -7.73 15.30 -6.85
N ALA A 23 -6.57 14.97 -6.30
CA ALA A 23 -5.28 15.36 -6.90
C ALA A 23 -5.11 14.74 -8.30
N GLY A 24 -5.48 13.47 -8.47
CA GLY A 24 -5.46 12.80 -9.76
C GLY A 24 -6.36 13.49 -10.79
N LEU A 25 -7.59 13.87 -10.39
CA LEU A 25 -8.52 14.66 -11.22
C LEU A 25 -7.90 15.98 -11.69
N ALA A 26 -7.19 16.69 -10.81
CA ALA A 26 -6.54 17.95 -11.14
C ALA A 26 -5.34 17.81 -12.10
N THR A 27 -4.76 16.61 -12.21
CA THR A 27 -3.60 16.33 -13.10
C THR A 27 -4.00 15.81 -14.49
N ALA A 28 -5.28 15.85 -14.85
CA ALA A 28 -5.72 15.51 -16.19
C ALA A 28 -5.10 16.49 -17.20
N SER A 29 -4.27 15.97 -18.12
CA SER A 29 -3.70 16.80 -19.18
C SER A 29 -4.78 17.10 -20.23
N SER A 30 -4.91 18.38 -20.58
CA SER A 30 -6.02 18.98 -21.33
C SER A 30 -6.11 18.61 -22.82
N GLY A 31 -5.41 17.56 -23.28
CA GLY A 31 -5.36 17.23 -24.71
C GLY A 31 -5.67 15.77 -25.10
N ALA A 32 -5.57 14.82 -24.16
CA ALA A 32 -5.70 13.39 -24.49
C ALA A 32 -6.54 12.58 -23.48
N GLY A 33 -7.15 13.21 -22.48
CA GLY A 33 -7.93 12.51 -21.44
C GLY A 33 -7.10 11.64 -20.48
N VAL A 34 -5.83 11.37 -20.79
CA VAL A 34 -4.92 10.57 -19.97
C VAL A 34 -4.36 11.40 -18.81
N ARG A 35 -4.57 10.92 -17.58
CA ARG A 35 -4.04 11.54 -16.35
C ARG A 35 -2.59 11.13 -16.11
N VAL A 36 -1.72 12.10 -15.86
CA VAL A 36 -0.27 11.90 -15.77
C VAL A 36 0.13 11.09 -14.53
N VAL A 37 -0.61 11.25 -13.43
CA VAL A 37 -0.40 10.49 -12.19
C VAL A 37 -1.76 10.05 -11.66
N TRP A 38 -1.89 8.79 -11.28
CA TRP A 38 -3.08 8.29 -10.57
C TRP A 38 -2.71 7.84 -9.15
N PRO A 39 -2.52 8.79 -8.22
CA PRO A 39 -1.99 8.48 -6.90
C PRO A 39 -2.98 7.64 -6.06
N ALA A 40 -4.26 7.63 -6.41
CA ALA A 40 -5.28 6.87 -5.69
C ALA A 40 -5.04 5.34 -5.74
N ALA A 41 -4.54 4.80 -6.86
CA ALA A 41 -4.21 3.38 -6.99
C ALA A 41 -3.08 2.97 -6.03
N VAL A 42 -2.07 3.84 -5.89
CA VAL A 42 -0.96 3.64 -4.94
C VAL A 42 -1.47 3.66 -3.50
N VAL A 43 -2.31 4.63 -3.16
CA VAL A 43 -2.89 4.73 -1.81
C VAL A 43 -3.75 3.50 -1.49
N ALA A 44 -4.59 3.05 -2.42
CA ALA A 44 -5.43 1.86 -2.24
C ALA A 44 -4.59 0.60 -2.02
N ALA A 45 -3.54 0.40 -2.82
CA ALA A 45 -2.61 -0.72 -2.66
C ALA A 45 -1.91 -0.68 -1.29
N LEU A 46 -1.38 0.49 -0.90
CA LEU A 46 -0.71 0.69 0.39
C LEU A 46 -1.66 0.50 1.57
N TRP A 47 -2.90 0.97 1.46
CA TRP A 47 -3.95 0.78 2.45
C TRP A 47 -4.17 -0.72 2.71
N LEU A 48 -4.48 -1.49 1.66
CA LEU A 48 -4.76 -2.92 1.79
C LEU A 48 -3.54 -3.71 2.28
N VAL A 49 -2.33 -3.39 1.82
CA VAL A 49 -1.09 -4.00 2.33
C VAL A 49 -0.86 -3.66 3.80
N ALA A 50 -1.07 -2.41 4.19
CA ALA A 50 -0.82 -1.98 5.56
C ALA A 50 -1.84 -2.58 6.55
N GLN A 51 -3.09 -2.80 6.12
CA GLN A 51 -4.16 -3.30 6.97
C GLN A 51 -4.37 -4.81 6.93
N GLY A 52 -3.90 -5.51 5.88
CA GLY A 52 -4.15 -6.93 5.64
C GLY A 52 -3.89 -7.90 6.80
N ARG A 53 -2.97 -7.57 7.73
CA ARG A 53 -2.67 -8.42 8.90
C ARG A 53 -3.60 -8.22 10.11
N HIS A 54 -4.51 -7.25 10.08
CA HIS A 54 -5.43 -6.97 11.19
C HIS A 54 -6.71 -7.82 11.12
N GLY A 55 -6.80 -8.78 10.20
CA GLY A 55 -7.88 -9.78 10.11
C GLY A 55 -9.16 -9.29 9.42
N HIS A 56 -9.33 -7.99 9.21
CA HIS A 56 -10.54 -7.39 8.64
C HIS A 56 -10.38 -6.89 7.21
N ARG A 57 -9.58 -7.57 6.38
CA ARG A 57 -9.29 -7.15 5.01
C ARG A 57 -10.56 -6.95 4.16
N ASN A 58 -11.59 -7.77 4.39
CA ASN A 58 -12.87 -7.63 3.69
C ASN A 58 -13.56 -6.29 3.98
N LEU A 59 -13.46 -5.77 5.21
CA LEU A 59 -14.03 -4.47 5.56
C LEU A 59 -13.28 -3.32 4.87
N ASP A 60 -11.94 -3.42 4.76
CA ASP A 60 -11.15 -2.43 4.02
C ASP A 60 -11.44 -2.47 2.51
N VAL A 61 -11.66 -3.64 1.93
CA VAL A 61 -12.09 -3.77 0.53
C VAL A 61 -13.48 -3.17 0.33
N ILE A 62 -14.44 -3.45 1.23
CA ILE A 62 -15.78 -2.84 1.16
C ILE A 62 -15.67 -1.31 1.27
N ALA A 63 -14.91 -0.80 2.24
CA ALA A 63 -14.72 0.64 2.41
C ALA A 63 -14.06 1.29 1.19
N LEU A 64 -13.02 0.66 0.63
CA LEU A 64 -12.37 1.12 -0.59
C LEU A 64 -13.35 1.13 -1.78
N SER A 65 -14.16 0.07 -1.95
CA SER A 65 -15.18 0.02 -3.00
C SER A 65 -16.22 1.12 -2.85
N VAL A 66 -16.72 1.36 -1.64
CA VAL A 66 -17.67 2.45 -1.37
C VAL A 66 -17.05 3.80 -1.72
N LEU A 67 -15.80 4.05 -1.31
CA LEU A 67 -15.11 5.29 -1.63
C LEU A 67 -14.81 5.44 -3.13
N ALA A 68 -14.51 4.34 -3.82
CA ALA A 68 -14.28 4.34 -5.26
C ALA A 68 -15.58 4.65 -6.04
N VAL A 69 -16.74 4.16 -5.57
CA VAL A 69 -18.05 4.48 -6.17
C VAL A 69 -18.43 5.94 -5.90
N LEU A 70 -18.15 6.44 -4.71
CA LEU A 70 -18.43 7.83 -4.32
C LEU A 70 -17.36 8.82 -4.79
N ALA A 71 -16.33 8.35 -5.49
CA ALA A 71 -15.27 9.18 -6.01
C ALA A 71 -15.84 10.22 -7.00
N PRO A 72 -15.38 11.49 -6.95
CA PRO A 72 -15.79 12.49 -7.92
C PRO A 72 -15.33 12.13 -9.35
N GLY A 73 -16.07 12.60 -10.35
CA GLY A 73 -15.71 12.45 -11.77
C GLY A 73 -16.41 11.30 -12.51
N HIS A 74 -17.55 10.84 -12.02
CA HIS A 74 -18.43 9.89 -12.70
C HIS A 74 -19.75 10.58 -13.06
N ASP A 75 -19.89 11.02 -14.31
CA ASP A 75 -21.07 11.79 -14.77
C ASP A 75 -22.26 10.91 -15.20
N GLY A 76 -22.09 9.57 -15.20
CA GLY A 76 -23.06 8.60 -15.73
C GLY A 76 -24.03 7.98 -14.70
N GLY A 77 -24.16 8.58 -13.50
CA GLY A 77 -25.01 8.05 -12.42
C GLY A 77 -24.44 6.83 -11.69
N LEU A 78 -25.20 6.29 -10.73
CA LEU A 78 -24.69 5.30 -9.76
C LEU A 78 -24.17 4.01 -10.40
N LEU A 79 -24.85 3.48 -11.42
CA LEU A 79 -24.40 2.29 -12.13
C LEU A 79 -23.06 2.51 -12.83
N SER A 80 -22.88 3.65 -13.49
CA SER A 80 -21.61 4.04 -14.12
C SER A 80 -20.49 4.14 -13.06
N SER A 81 -20.76 4.75 -11.91
CA SER A 81 -19.80 4.80 -10.80
C SER A 81 -19.37 3.42 -10.32
N PHE A 82 -20.30 2.45 -10.24
CA PHE A 82 -19.95 1.06 -9.90
C PHE A 82 -19.01 0.43 -10.92
N VAL A 83 -19.29 0.62 -12.21
CA VAL A 83 -18.45 0.10 -13.30
C VAL A 83 -17.05 0.71 -13.25
N HIS A 84 -16.94 2.03 -13.06
CA HIS A 84 -15.65 2.72 -12.98
C HIS A 84 -14.88 2.48 -11.68
N ALA A 85 -15.55 2.04 -10.60
CA ALA A 85 -14.88 1.64 -9.37
C ALA A 85 -14.10 0.32 -9.53
N VAL A 86 -14.52 -0.59 -10.41
CA VAL A 86 -13.90 -1.91 -10.57
C VAL A 86 -12.41 -1.82 -10.99
N PRO A 87 -12.02 -1.04 -12.02
CA PRO A 87 -10.62 -0.83 -12.38
C PRO A 87 -9.76 -0.18 -11.27
N GLN A 88 -10.37 0.47 -10.27
CA GLN A 88 -9.66 1.07 -9.14
C GLN A 88 -9.39 0.05 -8.02
N VAL A 89 -10.38 -0.78 -7.70
CA VAL A 89 -10.35 -1.69 -6.56
C VAL A 89 -9.60 -2.97 -6.88
N VAL A 90 -9.88 -3.58 -8.03
CA VAL A 90 -9.35 -4.92 -8.37
C VAL A 90 -7.82 -4.96 -8.42
N PRO A 91 -7.13 -4.01 -9.09
CA PRO A 91 -5.66 -3.95 -9.08
C PRO A 91 -5.07 -3.82 -7.67
N ALA A 92 -5.67 -2.97 -6.83
CA ALA A 92 -5.20 -2.78 -5.45
C ALA A 92 -5.34 -4.06 -4.62
N VAL A 93 -6.48 -4.75 -4.74
CA VAL A 93 -6.73 -6.04 -4.08
C VAL A 93 -5.76 -7.10 -4.58
N LEU A 94 -5.59 -7.21 -5.90
CA LEU A 94 -4.68 -8.17 -6.52
C LEU A 94 -3.24 -7.92 -6.08
N PHE A 95 -2.79 -6.66 -6.11
CA PHE A 95 -1.46 -6.28 -5.63
C PHE A 95 -1.26 -6.69 -4.18
N ALA A 96 -2.16 -6.31 -3.28
CA ALA A 96 -2.06 -6.63 -1.87
C ALA A 96 -2.10 -8.15 -1.63
N TRP A 97 -2.82 -8.91 -2.45
CA TRP A 97 -2.87 -10.37 -2.35
C TRP A 97 -1.56 -11.01 -2.81
N LEU A 98 -1.04 -10.63 -3.97
CA LEU A 98 0.25 -11.08 -4.49
C LEU A 98 1.39 -10.70 -3.55
N PHE A 99 1.35 -9.50 -2.99
CA PHE A 99 2.33 -9.01 -2.04
C PHE A 99 2.36 -9.87 -0.77
N ASP A 100 1.20 -10.14 -0.16
CA ASP A 100 1.12 -11.01 1.02
C ASP A 100 1.58 -12.44 0.70
N ARG A 101 1.24 -12.95 -0.50
CA ARG A 101 1.55 -14.32 -0.94
C ARG A 101 3.01 -14.54 -1.29
N TRP A 102 3.66 -13.56 -1.94
CA TRP A 102 5.03 -13.68 -2.47
C TRP A 102 6.09 -13.08 -1.54
N LEU A 103 5.70 -12.14 -0.68
CA LEU A 103 6.57 -11.38 0.21
C LEU A 103 6.08 -11.43 1.68
N PRO A 104 5.81 -12.63 2.24
CA PRO A 104 5.30 -12.73 3.61
C PRO A 104 6.28 -12.09 4.59
N GLY A 105 5.77 -11.22 5.47
CA GLY A 105 6.56 -10.54 6.51
C GLY A 105 7.43 -9.37 6.03
N TYR A 106 7.46 -9.06 4.73
CA TYR A 106 8.28 -7.97 4.18
C TYR A 106 7.86 -6.60 4.75
N TRP A 107 6.55 -6.35 4.91
CA TRP A 107 6.04 -5.08 5.42
C TRP A 107 6.44 -4.77 6.87
N LEU A 108 6.67 -5.81 7.68
CA LEU A 108 7.00 -5.68 9.11
C LEU A 108 8.51 -5.56 9.35
N GLY A 109 9.35 -5.74 8.33
CA GLY A 109 10.81 -5.75 8.48
C GLY A 109 11.39 -6.96 9.24
N HIS A 110 10.56 -7.88 9.74
CA HIS A 110 10.98 -9.00 10.60
C HIS A 110 11.72 -10.13 9.86
N GLY A 111 11.77 -10.12 8.53
CA GLY A 111 12.43 -11.16 7.72
C GLY A 111 13.42 -10.62 6.69
N ASP A 112 13.74 -9.32 6.75
CA ASP A 112 14.47 -8.63 5.69
C ASP A 112 16.00 -8.84 5.78
N ARG A 113 16.53 -9.07 7.00
CA ARG A 113 17.97 -9.18 7.25
C ARG A 113 18.62 -10.38 6.54
N PHE A 114 17.85 -11.43 6.26
CA PHE A 114 18.34 -12.66 5.63
C PHE A 114 17.90 -12.82 4.17
N ARG A 115 17.11 -11.88 3.63
CA ARG A 115 16.64 -11.98 2.24
C ARG A 115 17.61 -11.29 1.29
N ARG A 116 17.93 -11.97 0.19
CA ARG A 116 18.67 -11.35 -0.92
C ARG A 116 17.79 -10.25 -1.54
N PRO A 117 18.33 -9.04 -1.77
CA PRO A 117 17.55 -7.91 -2.28
C PRO A 117 17.00 -8.15 -3.68
N GLY A 118 17.76 -8.83 -4.56
CA GLY A 118 17.38 -9.10 -5.95
C GLY A 118 16.04 -9.83 -6.11
N PRO A 119 15.89 -11.08 -5.61
CA PRO A 119 14.63 -11.84 -5.73
C PRO A 119 13.42 -11.17 -5.07
N THR A 120 13.67 -10.32 -4.08
CA THR A 120 12.63 -9.56 -3.40
C THR A 120 12.10 -8.44 -4.28
N LEU A 121 12.99 -7.69 -4.94
CA LEU A 121 12.63 -6.64 -5.89
C LEU A 121 11.93 -7.22 -7.12
N THR A 122 12.38 -8.36 -7.65
CA THR A 122 11.73 -8.98 -8.81
C THR A 122 10.31 -9.43 -8.50
N ARG A 123 10.05 -10.03 -7.33
CA ARG A 123 8.69 -10.39 -6.90
C ARG A 123 7.80 -9.17 -6.69
N LEU A 124 8.36 -8.10 -6.11
CA LEU A 124 7.61 -6.85 -5.93
C LEU A 124 7.26 -6.21 -7.28
N ALA A 125 8.22 -6.13 -8.19
CA ALA A 125 8.02 -5.63 -9.54
C ALA A 125 7.00 -6.48 -10.32
N ALA A 126 7.08 -7.81 -10.21
CA ALA A 126 6.11 -8.71 -10.83
C ALA A 126 4.70 -8.53 -10.25
N ALA A 127 4.55 -8.36 -8.93
CA ALA A 127 3.26 -8.11 -8.31
C ALA A 127 2.66 -6.77 -8.77
N ALA A 128 3.48 -5.72 -8.84
CA ALA A 128 3.07 -4.41 -9.35
C ALA A 128 2.68 -4.47 -10.84
N ALA A 129 3.47 -5.16 -11.66
CA ALA A 129 3.20 -5.34 -13.09
C ALA A 129 1.89 -6.11 -13.34
N LEU A 130 1.64 -7.19 -12.61
CA LEU A 130 0.39 -7.96 -12.73
C LEU A 130 -0.85 -7.15 -12.29
N ALA A 131 -0.72 -6.36 -11.23
CA ALA A 131 -1.79 -5.46 -10.81
C ALA A 131 -2.04 -4.35 -11.83
N ALA A 132 -0.99 -3.73 -12.37
CA ALA A 132 -1.13 -2.70 -13.39
C ALA A 132 -1.71 -3.26 -14.70
N LEU A 133 -1.30 -4.47 -15.09
CA LEU A 133 -1.86 -5.16 -16.25
C LEU A 133 -3.36 -5.43 -16.07
N SER A 134 -3.78 -5.92 -14.90
CA SER A 134 -5.21 -6.13 -14.63
C SER A 134 -6.00 -4.81 -14.66
N GLY A 135 -5.42 -3.73 -14.13
CA GLY A 135 -6.01 -2.39 -14.19
C GLY A 135 -6.17 -1.88 -15.62
N ALA A 136 -5.14 -2.02 -16.45
CA ALA A 136 -5.18 -1.60 -17.86
C ALA A 136 -6.22 -2.41 -18.66
N VAL A 137 -6.30 -3.73 -18.45
CA VAL A 137 -7.32 -4.58 -19.08
C VAL A 137 -8.71 -4.16 -18.65
N LEU A 138 -8.95 -3.95 -17.35
CA LEU A 138 -10.26 -3.52 -16.84
C LEU A 138 -10.63 -2.13 -17.33
N HIS A 139 -9.69 -1.19 -17.40
CA HIS A 139 -9.93 0.13 -17.98
C HIS A 139 -10.34 0.02 -19.45
N LYS A 140 -9.66 -0.79 -20.24
CA LYS A 140 -10.02 -1.03 -21.65
C LYS A 140 -11.37 -1.74 -21.84
N VAL A 141 -11.79 -2.56 -20.87
CA VAL A 141 -13.10 -3.22 -20.89
C VAL A 141 -14.22 -2.22 -20.54
N VAL A 142 -13.96 -1.31 -19.60
CA VAL A 142 -14.92 -0.28 -19.18
C VAL A 142 -15.04 0.83 -20.21
N ASP A 143 -13.92 1.24 -20.80
CA ASP A 143 -13.84 2.26 -21.83
C ASP A 143 -13.22 1.64 -23.08
N THR A 144 -14.11 1.30 -24.02
CA THR A 144 -13.75 0.62 -25.26
C THR A 144 -13.02 1.54 -26.25
N GLU A 145 -13.09 2.86 -26.06
CA GLU A 145 -12.46 3.86 -26.93
C GLU A 145 -10.97 4.05 -26.63
N LEU A 146 -10.52 3.69 -25.43
CA LEU A 146 -9.10 3.75 -25.02
C LEU A 146 -8.15 3.12 -26.04
N GLY A 147 -7.20 3.89 -26.56
CA GLY A 147 -6.19 3.37 -27.49
C GLY A 147 -5.27 2.33 -26.83
N PHE A 148 -4.69 1.42 -27.63
CA PHE A 148 -3.67 0.48 -27.11
C PHE A 148 -2.44 1.20 -26.53
N SER A 149 -2.05 2.34 -27.11
CA SER A 149 -0.98 3.19 -26.61
C SER A 149 -1.31 3.78 -25.23
N GLU A 150 -2.55 4.21 -25.03
CA GLU A 150 -3.04 4.76 -23.75
C GLU A 150 -3.14 3.68 -22.69
N ALA A 151 -3.65 2.50 -23.04
CA ALA A 151 -3.65 1.35 -22.15
C ALA A 151 -2.21 0.94 -21.73
N GLY A 152 -1.26 0.98 -22.67
CA GLY A 152 0.16 0.77 -22.40
C GLY A 152 0.75 1.81 -21.45
N TYR A 153 0.38 3.09 -21.62
CA TYR A 153 0.78 4.17 -20.71
C TYR A 153 0.21 3.98 -19.30
N VAL A 154 -1.09 3.66 -19.17
CA VAL A 154 -1.76 3.39 -17.89
C VAL A 154 -1.06 2.25 -17.16
N LEU A 155 -0.76 1.15 -17.87
CA LEU A 155 -0.04 0.00 -17.34
C LEU A 155 1.33 0.41 -16.79
N LEU A 156 2.13 1.13 -17.58
CA LEU A 156 3.46 1.54 -17.18
C LEU A 156 3.41 2.50 -15.99
N ARG A 157 2.54 3.52 -16.07
CA ARG A 157 2.32 4.52 -15.02
C ARG A 157 1.97 3.86 -13.69
N ASP A 158 0.96 2.99 -13.68
CA ASP A 158 0.45 2.39 -12.44
C ASP A 158 1.42 1.37 -11.87
N GLY A 159 2.07 0.57 -12.73
CA GLY A 159 3.09 -0.39 -12.31
C GLY A 159 4.29 0.29 -11.64
N VAL A 160 4.81 1.36 -12.24
CA VAL A 160 5.90 2.17 -11.68
C VAL A 160 5.46 2.89 -10.41
N ALA A 161 4.27 3.50 -10.40
CA ALA A 161 3.78 4.26 -9.26
C ALA A 161 3.59 3.37 -8.02
N VAL A 162 3.00 2.18 -8.18
CA VAL A 162 2.82 1.22 -7.07
C VAL A 162 4.17 0.71 -6.56
N LEU A 163 5.07 0.34 -7.47
CA LEU A 163 6.42 -0.12 -7.11
C LEU A 163 7.18 0.95 -6.31
N LEU A 164 7.23 2.18 -6.82
CA LEU A 164 7.89 3.29 -6.16
C LEU A 164 7.22 3.65 -4.85
N GLY A 165 5.88 3.69 -4.79
CA GLY A 165 5.13 3.99 -3.57
C GLY A 165 5.48 3.05 -2.42
N VAL A 166 5.55 1.74 -2.69
CA VAL A 166 5.96 0.75 -1.68
C VAL A 166 7.41 0.94 -1.25
N LEU A 167 8.32 1.20 -2.19
CA LEU A 167 9.74 1.42 -1.89
C LEU A 167 9.97 2.68 -1.06
N VAL A 168 9.29 3.79 -1.39
CA VAL A 168 9.36 5.06 -0.68
C VAL A 168 8.81 4.90 0.74
N VAL A 169 7.63 4.31 0.92
CA VAL A 169 7.05 4.08 2.25
C VAL A 169 7.97 3.21 3.10
N ARG A 170 8.58 2.18 2.51
CA ARG A 170 9.57 1.34 3.20
C ARG A 170 10.83 2.13 3.59
N LEU A 171 11.35 2.98 2.71
CA LEU A 171 12.51 3.82 2.98
C LEU A 171 12.23 4.80 4.13
N VAL A 172 11.07 5.46 4.10
CA VAL A 172 10.63 6.40 5.15
C VAL A 172 10.49 5.66 6.49
N ARG A 173 9.86 4.48 6.51
CA ARG A 173 9.75 3.66 7.72
C ARG A 173 11.10 3.22 8.29
N ARG A 174 12.05 2.85 7.43
CA ARG A 174 13.41 2.47 7.85
C ARG A 174 14.17 3.65 8.46
N ARG A 175 14.02 4.85 7.90
CA ARG A 175 14.64 6.08 8.45
C ARG A 175 14.00 6.51 9.77
N GLY A 176 12.67 6.46 9.87
CA GLY A 176 11.94 6.81 11.10
C GLY A 176 12.09 5.80 12.24
N GLY A 177 12.36 4.53 11.94
CA GLY A 177 12.65 3.50 12.94
C GLY A 177 14.05 3.58 13.55
N ALA A 178 14.96 4.34 12.93
CA ALA A 178 16.30 4.62 13.44
C ALA A 178 16.29 5.83 14.38
N SER A 179 15.34 5.89 15.33
CA SER A 179 15.41 6.90 16.38
C SER A 179 16.71 6.70 17.18
N PRO A 180 17.58 7.72 17.28
CA PRO A 180 18.85 7.68 17.99
C PRO A 180 18.65 7.75 19.52
N GLY A 181 17.84 6.86 20.07
CA GLY A 181 17.47 6.82 21.50
C GLY A 181 18.20 5.75 22.32
N GLY A 182 19.34 5.25 21.84
CA GLY A 182 20.12 4.19 22.48
C GLY A 182 21.34 4.67 23.28
N ARG A 183 21.41 5.96 23.64
CA ARG A 183 22.50 6.52 24.47
C ARG A 183 21.97 7.64 25.37
N SER A 184 21.62 7.27 26.59
CA SER A 184 21.61 8.08 27.84
C SER A 184 20.67 7.38 28.84
N GLY A 185 21.08 6.87 29.99
CA GLY A 185 22.41 6.70 30.60
C GLY A 185 22.59 5.23 31.01
N ASP A 186 23.80 4.74 31.24
CA ASP A 186 24.62 5.17 32.38
C ASP A 186 23.73 5.53 33.56
N ASP A 187 23.23 4.47 34.21
CA ASP A 187 22.88 4.50 35.62
C ASP A 187 24.16 4.17 36.40
N PRO A 188 24.99 5.17 36.80
CA PRO A 188 26.17 4.94 37.64
C PRO A 188 25.79 4.53 39.07
N GLY A 189 24.50 4.33 39.36
CA GLY A 189 23.98 4.09 40.70
C GLY A 189 23.59 2.65 41.01
N ARG A 190 23.62 1.70 40.06
CA ARG A 190 23.18 0.33 40.37
C ARG A 190 24.22 -0.36 41.26
N PRO A 191 23.94 -0.57 42.56
CA PRO A 191 24.89 -1.21 43.45
C PRO A 191 25.03 -2.67 43.01
N ASP A 192 26.28 -3.04 42.82
CA ASP A 192 26.76 -4.36 42.43
C ASP A 192 26.33 -5.37 43.49
N SER A 193 25.15 -5.98 43.30
CA SER A 193 24.66 -7.05 44.17
C SER A 193 25.46 -8.32 43.83
N ARG A 194 26.71 -8.35 44.31
CA ARG A 194 27.52 -9.55 44.49
C ARG A 194 26.64 -10.62 45.12
N ARG A 195 26.28 -11.64 44.34
CA ARG A 195 25.74 -12.87 44.92
C ARG A 195 26.91 -13.62 45.57
N PRO A 196 26.86 -13.90 46.88
CA PRO A 196 27.83 -14.76 47.52
C PRO A 196 27.67 -16.18 46.95
N GLY A 197 28.82 -16.78 46.62
CA GLY A 197 28.89 -18.17 46.19
C GLY A 197 28.33 -19.08 47.27
N LEU A 198 27.32 -19.86 46.91
CA LEU A 198 26.95 -21.05 47.66
C LEU A 198 27.74 -22.22 47.09
N THR A 199 28.93 -22.39 47.63
CA THR A 199 29.57 -23.70 47.80
C THR A 199 28.80 -24.48 48.86
N LEU A 200 28.18 -25.59 48.49
CA LEU A 200 27.95 -26.75 49.37
C LEU A 200 27.82 -27.98 48.48
N VAL A 201 28.84 -28.85 48.37
CA VAL A 201 29.42 -29.81 49.33
C VAL A 201 28.80 -31.19 49.14
N LYS A 202 29.65 -32.08 48.62
CA LYS A 202 29.68 -33.55 48.61
C LYS A 202 28.44 -34.30 48.11
#